data_AF-W7L115-F1
#
_entry.id   AF-W7L115-F1
#
_cell.length_a   1.000
_cell.length_b   1.000
_cell.length_c   1.000
_cell.angle_alpha   90.00
_cell.angle_beta   90.00
_cell.angle_gamma   90.00
#
_symmetry.space_group_name_H-M   'P 1'
#
loop_
_entity.id
_entity.type
_entity.pdbx_description
1 polymer ?
#
loop_
_entity_poly.entity_id
_entity_poly.type
_entity_poly.pdbx_seq_one_letter_code
_entity_poly.pdbx_strand_id
1 'polypeptide(L)'
;MKKIYATCNLCQHFDPNRSTCKLNGERVNSMEYDIAADCQKSGRFTRDLNVIPDSYHIFPLGENIPRGWQPDFSRLPKDKNGDPLFVMTKRGYERAVPADPNVNLVSDMLVGVSPKILTYQGQREMIFDLGIEIALEEAKKVGVKLSILPEEENWPGVPKLKQAYLHKQGRYRNPQNQWLSDEPIESWT
;
A
#
# COMPACT_ATOMS: atom_id res chain seq x y z
N MET A 1 -7.67 27.17 -2.30
CA MET A 1 -7.42 25.78 -1.87
C MET A 1 -8.58 24.92 -2.38
N LYS A 2 -8.33 23.81 -3.10
CA LYS A 2 -9.43 22.92 -3.52
C LYS A 2 -10.03 22.24 -2.29
N LYS A 3 -11.35 22.07 -2.27
CA LYS A 3 -12.05 21.37 -1.19
C LYS A 3 -11.63 19.90 -1.22
N ILE A 4 -11.28 19.34 -0.07
CA ILE A 4 -10.99 17.92 0.10
C ILE A 4 -12.20 17.30 0.79
N TYR A 5 -12.76 16.27 0.16
CA TYR A 5 -13.85 15.47 0.70
C TYR A 5 -13.25 14.37 1.60
N ALA A 6 -13.81 14.25 2.80
CA ALA A 6 -13.41 13.21 3.73
C ALA A 6 -13.90 11.85 3.25
N THR A 7 -13.02 10.86 3.34
CA THR A 7 -13.25 9.45 3.06
C THR A 7 -12.54 8.64 4.13
N CYS A 8 -12.96 7.40 4.37
CA CYS A 8 -12.39 6.56 5.42
C CYS A 8 -10.87 6.37 5.26
N ASN A 9 -10.36 6.25 4.02
CA ASN A 9 -8.93 6.08 3.78
C ASN A 9 -8.06 7.30 4.16
N LEU A 10 -8.63 8.52 4.23
CA LEU A 10 -7.91 9.70 4.77
C LEU A 10 -7.84 9.73 6.30
N CYS A 11 -8.58 8.85 6.97
CA CYS A 11 -8.66 8.79 8.43
C CYS A 11 -7.55 7.93 9.03
N GLN A 12 -6.88 8.44 10.08
CA GLN A 12 -5.87 7.75 10.88
C GLN A 12 -6.40 6.43 11.48
N HIS A 13 -7.70 6.37 11.78
CA HIS A 13 -8.32 5.20 12.39
C HIS A 13 -8.67 4.10 11.39
N PHE A 14 -8.65 4.34 10.09
CA PHE A 14 -8.92 3.29 9.12
C PHE A 14 -7.74 2.32 9.02
N ASP A 15 -8.01 1.02 9.02
CA ASP A 15 -7.05 -0.04 8.71
C ASP A 15 -7.27 -0.51 7.26
N PRO A 16 -6.39 -0.14 6.32
CA PRO A 16 -6.54 -0.50 4.91
C PRO A 16 -6.33 -2.00 4.65
N ASN A 17 -5.60 -2.70 5.51
CA ASN A 17 -5.34 -4.13 5.33
C ASN A 17 -6.57 -4.96 5.64
N ARG A 18 -7.31 -4.58 6.68
CA ARG A 18 -8.51 -5.28 7.14
C ARG A 18 -9.81 -4.66 6.63
N SER A 19 -9.74 -3.46 6.04
CA SER A 19 -10.92 -2.63 5.70
C SER A 19 -11.82 -2.40 6.92
N THR A 20 -11.21 -2.11 8.07
CA THR A 20 -11.92 -1.89 9.33
C THR A 20 -11.56 -0.55 9.94
N CYS A 21 -12.46 0.02 10.73
CA CYS A 21 -12.17 1.20 11.53
C CYS A 21 -11.65 0.75 12.91
N LYS A 22 -10.45 1.20 13.28
CA LYS A 22 -9.82 0.88 14.57
C LYS A 22 -10.55 1.49 15.77
N LEU A 23 -11.33 2.55 15.57
CA LEU A 23 -12.04 3.24 16.65
C LEU A 23 -13.25 2.44 17.16
N ASN A 24 -13.99 1.80 16.27
CA ASN A 24 -15.23 1.08 16.60
C ASN A 24 -15.21 -0.41 16.20
N GLY A 25 -14.18 -0.88 15.49
CA GLY A 25 -14.03 -2.26 15.06
C GLY A 25 -14.88 -2.65 13.84
N GLU A 26 -15.65 -1.74 13.28
CA GLU A 26 -16.58 -2.04 12.19
C GLU A 26 -15.86 -2.12 10.85
N ARG A 27 -16.38 -2.97 9.95
CA ARG A 27 -15.92 -3.02 8.56
C ARG A 27 -16.45 -1.81 7.82
N VAL A 28 -15.57 -1.08 7.14
CA VAL A 28 -15.92 0.16 6.44
C VAL A 28 -15.38 0.11 5.01
N ASN A 29 -16.12 0.71 4.08
CA ASN A 29 -15.63 0.92 2.72
C ASN A 29 -14.68 2.14 2.71
N SER A 30 -13.51 1.97 2.10
CA SER A 30 -12.45 3.00 2.07
C SER A 30 -12.87 4.27 1.31
N MET A 31 -13.74 4.13 0.31
CA MET A 31 -14.19 5.21 -0.58
C MET A 31 -15.56 5.80 -0.19
N GLU A 32 -16.09 5.42 0.96
CA GLU A 32 -17.40 5.90 1.41
C GLU A 32 -17.31 7.30 2.03
N TYR A 33 -18.10 8.22 1.50
CA TYR A 33 -18.10 9.63 1.91
C TYR A 33 -19.00 9.88 3.12
N ASP A 34 -20.16 9.22 3.20
CA ASP A 34 -21.18 9.52 4.20
C ASP A 34 -20.69 9.23 5.61
N ILE A 35 -20.14 8.03 5.84
CA ILE A 35 -19.56 7.63 7.12
C ILE A 35 -18.44 8.60 7.53
N ALA A 36 -17.53 8.91 6.61
CA ALA A 36 -16.40 9.79 6.89
C ALA A 36 -16.85 11.23 7.19
N ALA A 37 -17.84 11.74 6.46
CA ALA A 37 -18.42 13.06 6.68
C ALA A 37 -19.13 13.16 8.04
N ASP A 38 -19.84 12.12 8.45
CA ASP A 38 -20.50 12.08 9.76
C ASP A 38 -19.48 11.95 10.91
N CYS A 39 -18.41 11.16 10.72
CA CYS A 39 -17.25 11.17 11.63
C CYS A 39 -16.60 12.55 11.71
N GLN A 40 -16.52 13.30 10.60
CA GLN A 40 -15.96 14.65 10.58
C GLN A 40 -16.84 15.64 11.35
N LYS A 41 -18.17 15.61 11.14
CA LYS A 41 -19.13 16.45 11.87
C LYS A 41 -19.14 16.16 13.37
N SER A 42 -18.99 14.89 13.76
CA SER A 42 -18.97 14.45 15.16
C SER A 42 -17.60 14.58 15.84
N GLY A 43 -16.58 15.10 15.14
CA GLY A 43 -15.23 15.31 15.70
C GLY A 43 -14.42 14.02 15.92
N ARG A 44 -14.85 12.89 15.35
CA ARG A 44 -14.17 11.59 15.45
C ARG A 44 -13.19 11.32 14.31
N PHE A 45 -13.27 12.10 13.24
CA PHE A 45 -12.39 11.97 12.09
C PHE A 45 -11.02 12.62 12.37
N THR A 46 -9.96 11.82 12.35
CA THR A 46 -8.57 12.28 12.50
C THR A 46 -7.85 12.12 11.17
N ARG A 47 -7.37 13.23 10.57
CA ARG A 47 -6.68 13.21 9.26
C ARG A 47 -5.31 12.55 9.37
N ASP A 48 -5.04 11.51 8.57
CA ASP A 48 -3.72 10.89 8.48
C ASP A 48 -2.77 11.69 7.56
N LEU A 49 -1.90 12.49 8.14
CA LEU A 49 -1.02 13.40 7.40
C LEU A 49 -0.09 12.71 6.38
N ASN A 50 0.14 11.39 6.50
CA ASN A 50 0.99 10.68 5.55
C ASN A 50 0.26 10.33 4.25
N VAL A 51 -1.07 10.26 4.27
CA VAL A 51 -1.86 9.86 3.10
C VAL A 51 -1.96 11.04 2.13
N ILE A 52 -1.72 10.81 0.85
CA ILE A 52 -1.79 11.83 -0.18
C ILE A 52 -3.20 11.78 -0.79
N PRO A 53 -3.94 12.91 -0.82
CA PRO A 53 -5.26 12.95 -1.44
C PRO A 53 -5.19 12.61 -2.93
N ASP A 54 -5.80 11.50 -3.30
CA ASP A 54 -6.08 11.05 -4.65
C ASP A 54 -7.34 11.72 -5.27
N SER A 55 -7.66 11.42 -6.53
CA SER A 55 -8.70 12.06 -7.34
C SER A 55 -10.08 12.05 -6.67
N TYR A 56 -10.49 10.93 -6.10
CA TYR A 56 -11.80 10.78 -5.46
C TYR A 56 -11.95 11.62 -4.18
N HIS A 57 -10.86 12.05 -3.55
CA HIS A 57 -10.94 13.02 -2.44
C HIS A 57 -11.20 14.45 -2.91
N ILE A 58 -11.03 14.72 -4.20
CA ILE A 58 -11.13 16.06 -4.79
C ILE A 58 -12.37 16.15 -5.68
N PHE A 59 -12.68 15.07 -6.39
CA PHE A 59 -13.79 14.93 -7.31
C PHE A 59 -14.72 13.83 -6.78
N PRO A 60 -15.83 14.18 -6.12
CA PRO A 60 -16.78 13.21 -5.59
C PRO A 60 -17.43 12.40 -6.72
N LEU A 61 -18.15 11.34 -6.33
CA LEU A 61 -18.86 10.46 -7.26
C LEU A 61 -19.75 11.25 -8.23
N GLY A 62 -19.55 11.02 -9.52
CA GLY A 62 -20.30 11.67 -10.60
C GLY A 62 -19.65 12.95 -11.17
N GLU A 63 -18.56 13.44 -10.58
CA GLU A 63 -17.79 14.53 -11.18
C GLU A 63 -16.75 14.02 -12.18
N ASN A 64 -16.55 14.79 -13.25
CA ASN A 64 -15.53 14.49 -14.26
C ASN A 64 -14.13 14.82 -13.73
N ILE A 65 -13.24 13.84 -13.72
CA ILE A 65 -11.82 14.05 -13.41
C ILE A 65 -11.14 14.69 -14.63
N PRO A 66 -10.45 15.84 -14.48
CA PRO A 66 -9.76 16.49 -15.58
C PRO A 66 -8.74 15.55 -16.25
N ARG A 67 -8.65 15.62 -17.59
CA ARG A 67 -7.66 14.86 -18.34
C ARG A 67 -6.25 15.26 -17.91
N GLY A 68 -5.42 14.27 -17.54
CA GLY A 68 -4.06 14.50 -17.06
C GLY A 68 -3.96 14.90 -15.59
N TRP A 69 -5.03 14.78 -14.81
CA TRP A 69 -4.95 14.93 -13.37
C TRP A 69 -3.96 13.92 -12.77
N GLN A 70 -3.13 14.39 -11.85
CA GLN A 70 -2.19 13.57 -11.09
C GLN A 70 -2.20 14.02 -9.62
N PRO A 71 -1.91 13.12 -8.67
CA PRO A 71 -1.72 13.49 -7.28
C PRO A 71 -0.57 14.50 -7.14
N ASP A 72 -0.70 15.43 -6.19
CA ASP A 72 0.35 16.40 -5.91
C ASP A 72 1.43 15.79 -5.00
N PHE A 73 2.56 15.43 -5.60
CA PHE A 73 3.73 14.91 -4.91
C PHE A 73 4.78 15.99 -4.58
N SER A 74 4.53 17.26 -4.92
CA SER A 74 5.54 18.33 -4.84
C SER A 74 6.06 18.61 -3.43
N ARG A 75 5.27 18.27 -2.41
CA ARG A 75 5.57 18.49 -0.99
C ARG A 75 6.20 17.29 -0.29
N LEU A 76 6.39 16.19 -1.00
CA LEU A 76 7.01 15.01 -0.43
C LEU A 76 8.53 15.20 -0.31
N PRO A 77 9.17 14.52 0.67
CA PRO A 77 10.61 14.35 0.66
C PRO A 77 11.05 13.75 -0.68
N LYS A 78 12.23 14.14 -1.15
CA LYS A 78 12.80 13.65 -2.39
C LYS A 78 13.99 12.75 -2.11
N ASP A 79 14.24 11.80 -3.02
CA ASP A 79 15.45 11.02 -2.98
C ASP A 79 16.66 11.82 -3.53
N LYS A 80 17.80 11.15 -3.65
CA LYS A 80 19.04 11.74 -4.16
C LYS A 80 18.97 12.23 -5.61
N ASN A 81 18.04 11.72 -6.41
CA ASN A 81 17.82 12.09 -7.81
C ASN A 81 16.76 13.20 -7.95
N GLY A 82 16.08 13.55 -6.86
CA GLY A 82 15.02 14.55 -6.84
C GLY A 82 13.61 13.95 -7.03
N ASP A 83 13.48 12.63 -7.02
CA ASP A 83 12.21 11.93 -7.18
C ASP A 83 11.44 11.88 -5.85
N PRO A 84 10.11 12.11 -5.85
CA PRO A 84 9.32 12.13 -4.63
C PRO A 84 9.24 10.75 -3.97
N LEU A 85 9.47 10.70 -2.66
CA LEU A 85 9.41 9.50 -1.84
C LEU A 85 7.96 9.20 -1.42
N PHE A 86 7.29 8.36 -2.19
CA PHE A 86 5.96 7.83 -1.88
C PHE A 86 5.95 6.30 -1.91
N VAL A 87 4.93 5.71 -1.28
CA VAL A 87 4.65 4.28 -1.33
C VAL A 87 3.19 4.08 -1.68
N MET A 88 2.93 3.18 -2.63
CA MET A 88 1.58 2.75 -2.95
C MET A 88 1.16 1.65 -1.98
N THR A 89 0.04 1.83 -1.30
CA THR A 89 -0.55 0.87 -0.36
C THR A 89 -2.02 0.62 -0.73
N LYS A 90 -2.68 -0.31 -0.06
CA LYS A 90 -4.14 -0.54 -0.11
C LYS A 90 -4.94 0.68 0.33
N ARG A 91 -4.33 1.61 1.06
CA ARG A 91 -4.95 2.89 1.42
C ARG A 91 -4.95 3.89 0.26
N GLY A 92 -3.97 3.77 -0.65
CA GLY A 92 -3.71 4.71 -1.74
C GLY A 92 -2.22 5.11 -1.76
N TYR A 93 -1.95 6.36 -2.12
CA TYR A 93 -0.60 6.91 -2.06
C TYR A 93 -0.30 7.43 -0.65
N GLU A 94 0.84 7.04 -0.09
CA GLU A 94 1.32 7.52 1.20
C GLU A 94 2.74 8.08 1.08
N ARG A 95 3.09 9.06 1.91
CA ARG A 95 4.47 9.51 2.11
C ARG A 95 5.29 8.32 2.58
N ALA A 96 6.38 8.00 1.88
CA ALA A 96 7.21 6.88 2.30
C ALA A 96 7.91 7.20 3.64
N VAL A 97 7.71 6.33 4.63
CA VAL A 97 8.43 6.38 5.90
C VAL A 97 9.46 5.25 5.88
N PRO A 98 10.76 5.54 6.03
CA PRO A 98 11.77 4.48 6.03
C PRO A 98 11.54 3.54 7.21
N ALA A 99 11.71 2.23 6.97
CA ALA A 99 11.52 1.22 8.02
C ALA A 99 12.63 1.27 9.09
N ASP A 100 13.81 1.76 8.71
CA ASP A 100 14.93 2.04 9.60
C ASP A 100 15.51 3.41 9.22
N PRO A 101 15.86 4.28 10.20
CA PRO A 101 16.41 5.60 9.93
C PRO A 101 17.66 5.62 9.04
N ASN A 102 18.41 4.52 8.99
CA ASN A 102 19.65 4.40 8.21
C ASN A 102 19.42 3.94 6.76
N VAL A 103 18.18 3.59 6.39
CA VAL A 103 17.86 3.15 5.04
C VAL A 103 17.65 4.36 4.14
N ASN A 104 18.47 4.45 3.10
CA ASN A 104 18.28 5.41 2.03
C ASN A 104 17.22 4.90 1.06
N LEU A 105 16.07 5.58 1.02
CA LEU A 105 15.01 5.27 0.08
C LEU A 105 15.36 5.86 -1.30
N VAL A 106 15.10 5.07 -2.34
CA VAL A 106 15.13 5.51 -3.73
C VAL A 106 13.73 5.26 -4.28
N SER A 107 13.20 6.24 -4.99
CA SER A 107 11.84 6.18 -5.53
C SER A 107 11.88 6.16 -7.05
N ASP A 108 10.87 5.52 -7.63
CA ASP A 108 10.58 5.60 -9.05
C ASP A 108 9.21 6.26 -9.23
N MET A 109 9.08 7.15 -10.22
CA MET A 109 7.84 7.91 -10.43
C MET A 109 6.62 7.04 -10.73
N LEU A 110 6.79 5.82 -11.25
CA LEU A 110 5.69 4.93 -11.63
C LEU A 110 5.26 4.04 -10.47
N VAL A 111 6.20 3.56 -9.66
CA VAL A 111 5.92 2.55 -8.61
C VAL A 111 6.14 3.05 -7.18
N GLY A 112 6.75 4.22 -7.02
CA GLY A 112 7.22 4.75 -5.74
C GLY A 112 8.46 4.02 -5.24
N VAL A 113 8.63 3.97 -3.92
CA VAL A 113 9.74 3.26 -3.29
C VAL A 113 9.59 1.75 -3.50
N SER A 114 10.62 1.16 -4.14
CA SER A 114 10.71 -0.27 -4.39
C SER A 114 12.11 -0.79 -4.02
N PRO A 115 12.22 -1.92 -3.28
CA PRO A 115 11.12 -2.75 -2.78
C PRO A 115 10.38 -2.13 -1.59
N LYS A 116 9.05 -2.36 -1.52
CA LYS A 116 8.18 -1.79 -0.47
C LYS A 116 8.63 -2.11 0.96
N ILE A 117 9.28 -3.26 1.18
CA ILE A 117 9.79 -3.72 2.48
C ILE A 117 10.78 -2.74 3.15
N LEU A 118 11.36 -1.81 2.36
CA LEU A 118 12.21 -0.72 2.86
C LEU A 118 11.43 0.38 3.62
N THR A 119 10.10 0.37 3.51
CA THR A 119 9.22 1.37 4.14
C THR A 119 8.41 0.76 5.27
N TYR A 120 8.12 1.53 6.32
CA TYR A 120 7.28 1.10 7.43
C TYR A 120 5.92 0.58 6.95
N GLN A 121 5.28 1.33 6.04
CA GLN A 121 3.98 0.94 5.47
C GLN A 121 4.07 -0.36 4.68
N GLY A 122 5.09 -0.48 3.82
CA GLY A 122 5.29 -1.69 3.03
C GLY A 122 5.59 -2.92 3.88
N GLN A 123 6.25 -2.77 5.03
CA GLN A 123 6.39 -3.87 6.00
C GLN A 123 5.03 -4.30 6.55
N ARG A 124 4.13 -3.38 6.91
CA ARG A 124 2.78 -3.73 7.42
C ARG A 124 2.00 -4.53 6.37
N GLU A 125 2.00 -4.06 5.13
CA GLU A 125 1.31 -4.74 4.04
C GLU A 125 1.89 -6.12 3.75
N MET A 126 3.22 -6.23 3.70
CA MET A 126 3.88 -7.50 3.41
C MET A 126 3.63 -8.53 4.53
N ILE A 127 3.69 -8.09 5.79
CA ILE A 127 3.32 -8.94 6.92
C ILE A 127 1.87 -9.38 6.76
N PHE A 128 0.94 -8.47 6.49
CA PHE A 128 -0.47 -8.82 6.35
C PHE A 128 -0.72 -9.79 5.19
N ASP A 129 -0.12 -9.55 4.03
CA ASP A 129 -0.35 -10.33 2.81
C ASP A 129 0.34 -11.69 2.82
N LEU A 130 1.60 -11.74 3.25
CA LEU A 130 2.46 -12.91 3.11
C LEU A 130 2.77 -13.63 4.42
N GLY A 131 2.51 -12.96 5.55
CA GLY A 131 2.86 -13.43 6.88
C GLY A 131 4.26 -13.02 7.31
N ILE A 132 4.54 -13.17 8.61
CA ILE A 132 5.82 -12.77 9.21
C ILE A 132 7.00 -13.52 8.59
N GLU A 133 6.88 -14.83 8.40
CA GLU A 133 7.98 -15.68 7.92
C GLU A 133 8.57 -15.17 6.61
N ILE A 134 7.71 -14.93 5.62
CA ILE A 134 8.12 -14.45 4.29
C ILE A 134 8.59 -13.00 4.37
N ALA A 135 7.89 -12.15 5.14
CA ALA A 135 8.31 -10.76 5.31
C ALA A 135 9.71 -10.66 5.94
N LEU A 136 10.05 -11.55 6.88
CA LEU A 136 11.39 -11.63 7.47
C LEU A 136 12.45 -12.05 6.45
N GLU A 137 12.14 -13.01 5.59
CA GLU A 137 13.05 -13.42 4.51
C GLU A 137 13.33 -12.27 3.53
N GLU A 138 12.29 -11.54 3.12
CA GLU A 138 12.44 -10.39 2.24
C GLU A 138 13.22 -9.24 2.89
N ALA A 139 12.93 -8.95 4.15
CA ALA A 139 13.67 -7.93 4.91
C ALA A 139 15.17 -8.29 5.03
N LYS A 140 15.49 -9.58 5.28
CA LYS A 140 16.87 -10.08 5.32
C LYS A 140 17.58 -9.94 3.97
N LYS A 141 16.90 -10.22 2.84
CA LYS A 141 17.50 -10.11 1.50
C LYS A 141 17.98 -8.69 1.18
N VAL A 142 17.29 -7.67 1.70
CA VAL A 142 17.64 -6.27 1.51
C VAL A 142 18.42 -5.66 2.68
N GLY A 143 18.73 -6.46 3.71
CA GLY A 143 19.51 -6.02 4.86
C GLY A 143 18.79 -5.05 5.80
N VAL A 144 17.46 -5.12 5.88
CA VAL A 144 16.65 -4.24 6.75
C VAL A 144 16.00 -5.05 7.88
N LYS A 145 15.87 -4.45 9.06
CA LYS A 145 15.15 -5.05 10.18
C LYS A 145 13.64 -4.99 9.90
N LEU A 146 12.96 -6.13 10.03
CA LEU A 146 11.50 -6.16 10.06
C LEU A 146 11.04 -5.69 11.44
N SER A 147 10.31 -4.57 11.49
CA SER A 147 9.53 -4.19 12.68
C SER A 147 8.31 -5.11 12.76
N ILE A 148 7.88 -5.57 13.93
CA ILE A 148 6.65 -6.36 14.08
C ILE A 148 5.86 -5.71 15.19
N LEU A 149 4.58 -5.41 14.93
CA LEU A 149 3.71 -4.84 15.95
C LEU A 149 3.08 -5.97 16.78
N PRO A 150 2.70 -5.71 18.05
CA PRO A 150 2.07 -6.73 18.90
C PRO A 150 0.85 -7.40 18.25
N GLU A 151 0.01 -6.64 17.54
CA GLU A 151 -1.18 -7.17 16.85
C GLU A 151 -0.90 -8.01 15.59
N GLU A 152 0.35 -8.04 15.15
CA GLU A 152 0.81 -8.81 13.99
C GLU A 152 1.57 -10.05 14.40
N GLU A 153 1.91 -10.22 15.68
CA GLU A 153 2.63 -11.40 16.16
C GLU A 153 1.91 -12.68 15.72
N ASN A 154 2.67 -13.59 15.10
CA ASN A 154 2.17 -14.83 14.52
C ASN A 154 1.17 -14.67 13.36
N TRP A 155 1.11 -13.52 12.69
CA TRP A 155 0.25 -13.36 11.53
C TRP A 155 0.66 -14.30 10.38
N PRO A 156 -0.23 -15.23 9.95
CA PRO A 156 0.14 -16.28 8.98
C PRO A 156 0.20 -15.77 7.54
N GLY A 157 -0.35 -14.57 7.28
CA GLY A 157 -0.56 -14.02 5.94
C GLY A 157 -1.90 -14.44 5.35
N VAL A 158 -2.23 -13.89 4.18
CA VAL A 158 -3.43 -14.27 3.42
C VAL A 158 -3.06 -15.47 2.54
N PRO A 159 -3.66 -16.67 2.74
CA PRO A 159 -3.20 -17.90 2.08
C PRO A 159 -3.09 -17.80 0.55
N LYS A 160 -4.08 -17.16 -0.10
CA LYS A 160 -4.10 -16.97 -1.55
C LYS A 160 -2.94 -16.09 -2.04
N LEU A 161 -2.62 -15.02 -1.31
CA LEU A 161 -1.52 -14.11 -1.67
C LEU A 161 -0.16 -14.76 -1.39
N LYS A 162 -0.04 -15.45 -0.26
CA LYS A 162 1.14 -16.26 0.11
C LYS A 162 1.46 -17.31 -0.96
N GLN A 163 0.46 -18.07 -1.42
CA GLN A 163 0.64 -19.07 -2.48
C GLN A 163 1.03 -18.44 -3.82
N ALA A 164 0.35 -17.36 -4.23
CA ALA A 164 0.66 -16.64 -5.46
C ALA A 164 2.10 -16.09 -5.45
N TYR A 165 2.56 -15.62 -4.29
CA TYR A 165 3.93 -15.16 -4.10
C TYR A 165 4.97 -16.28 -4.25
N LEU A 166 4.77 -17.39 -3.54
CA LEU A 166 5.69 -18.54 -3.59
C LEU A 166 5.77 -19.13 -5.01
N HIS A 167 4.63 -19.21 -5.71
CA HIS A 167 4.59 -19.68 -7.09
C HIS A 167 5.35 -18.74 -8.04
N LYS A 168 5.20 -17.41 -7.89
CA LYS A 168 6.01 -16.44 -8.66
C LYS A 168 7.50 -16.63 -8.38
N GLN A 169 7.92 -16.75 -7.12
CA GLN A 169 9.34 -17.00 -6.81
C GLN A 169 9.84 -18.34 -7.37
N GLY A 170 9.03 -19.38 -7.33
CA GLY A 170 9.34 -20.69 -7.92
C GLY A 170 9.56 -20.63 -9.44
N ARG A 171 8.74 -19.85 -10.16
CA ARG A 171 8.89 -19.62 -11.61
C ARG A 171 10.20 -18.90 -11.96
N TYR A 172 10.68 -17.98 -11.12
CA TYR A 172 11.96 -17.29 -11.34
C TYR A 172 13.18 -18.09 -10.87
N ARG A 173 12.99 -19.10 -10.00
CA ARG A 173 14.08 -19.95 -9.52
C ARG A 173 14.48 -21.06 -10.48
N ASN A 174 13.66 -21.38 -11.49
CA ASN A 174 13.95 -22.48 -12.41
C ASN A 174 14.10 -21.97 -13.87
N PRO A 175 15.30 -21.48 -14.27
CA PRO A 175 15.54 -21.01 -15.64
C PRO A 175 15.40 -22.09 -16.71
N GLN A 176 15.30 -23.38 -16.32
CA GLN A 176 15.09 -24.50 -17.24
C GLN A 176 13.61 -24.74 -17.61
N ASN A 177 12.64 -24.15 -16.90
CA ASN A 177 11.22 -24.49 -17.06
C ASN A 177 10.37 -23.44 -17.80
N GLN A 178 10.95 -22.34 -18.32
CA GLN A 178 10.17 -21.35 -19.07
C GLN A 178 9.63 -21.87 -20.41
N TRP A 179 10.22 -22.95 -20.96
CA TRP A 179 9.80 -23.58 -22.22
C TRP A 179 8.93 -24.85 -22.03
N LEU A 180 8.69 -25.27 -20.79
CA LEU A 180 8.02 -26.53 -20.44
C LEU A 180 6.71 -26.28 -19.67
N SER A 181 5.88 -25.33 -20.11
CA SER A 181 4.49 -25.32 -19.62
C SER A 181 3.70 -26.40 -20.35
N ASP A 182 3.23 -27.41 -19.61
CA ASP A 182 2.40 -28.52 -20.11
C ASP A 182 0.96 -28.11 -20.50
N GLU A 183 0.62 -26.82 -20.43
CA GLU A 183 -0.64 -26.32 -20.97
C GLU A 183 -0.46 -26.03 -22.47
N PRO A 184 -1.17 -26.75 -23.37
CA PRO A 184 -1.08 -26.48 -24.79
C PRO A 184 -1.59 -25.06 -25.06
N ILE A 185 -0.80 -24.30 -25.82
CA ILE A 185 -1.22 -23.01 -26.38
C ILE A 185 -2.41 -23.34 -27.29
N GLU A 186 -3.62 -22.90 -26.92
CA GLU A 186 -4.80 -23.00 -27.79
C GLU A 186 -4.46 -22.33 -29.13
N SER A 187 -4.32 -23.18 -30.16
CA SER A 187 -4.17 -22.71 -31.53
C SER A 187 -5.52 -22.21 -32.00
N TRP A 188 -5.57 -20.97 -32.45
CA TRP A 188 -6.75 -20.38 -33.08
C TRP A 188 -6.97 -21.06 -34.43
N THR A 189 -7.99 -21.92 -34.52
CA THR A 189 -8.66 -22.26 -35.79
C THR A 189 -9.85 -21.35 -36.01
#